data_AF-A0A7S3E0F9-F1
#
_entry.id   AF-A0A7S3E0F9-F1
#
_cell.length_a   1.000
_cell.length_b   1.000
_cell.length_c   1.000
_cell.angle_alpha   90.00
_cell.angle_beta   90.00
_cell.angle_gamma   90.00
#
_symmetry.space_group_name_H-M   'P 1'
#
loop_
_entity.id
_entity.type
_entity.pdbx_description
1 polymer ?
#
loop_
_entity_poly.entity_id
_entity_poly.type
_entity_poly.pdbx_seq_one_letter_code
_entity_poly.pdbx_strand_id
1 'polypeptide(L)'
;GDVRIRCAECVEPFELCVQCFSVGASLNPHKPTHRYRVLDDLSFPIFSDDWGADEETRLLEALSSFGPGNWSEVAEHVGSKTKQQCYAHYVECYVDSVKRRRVEAGDDTDGDADGGDDDDMRPMTIEERKLADERDALAAANDPTSAAAAAAAAAPPPPPPRVAGNQQDITGYHARRSEFDTPHEPEAELPLAELELRADDTPAEKSRKLQMLRIYQKRLAERERR
;
A
#
# COMPACT_ATOMS: atom_id res chain seq x y z
N GLY A 1 1.08 7.71 28.83
CA GLY A 1 0.88 6.67 29.84
C GLY A 1 0.09 7.14 31.06
N ASP A 2 -1.19 7.50 30.95
CA ASP A 2 -2.08 7.57 32.12
C ASP A 2 -2.64 6.17 32.42
N VAL A 3 -1.85 5.37 33.15
CA VAL A 3 -2.20 4.00 33.52
C VAL A 3 -3.42 3.98 34.44
N ARG A 4 -4.40 3.14 34.11
CA ARG A 4 -5.65 2.94 34.87
C ARG A 4 -5.71 1.52 35.40
N ILE A 5 -6.37 1.31 36.53
CA ILE A 5 -6.55 -0.01 37.13
C ILE A 5 -8.04 -0.33 37.15
N ARG A 6 -8.44 -1.33 36.37
CA ARG A 6 -9.84 -1.76 36.26
C ARG A 6 -10.07 -2.98 37.14
N CYS A 7 -11.11 -2.94 37.96
CA CYS A 7 -11.56 -4.08 38.76
C CYS A 7 -12.09 -5.20 37.85
N ALA A 8 -11.75 -6.46 38.15
CA ALA A 8 -12.17 -7.65 37.40
C ALA A 8 -13.37 -8.38 38.02
N GLU A 9 -13.86 -7.92 39.17
CA GLU A 9 -14.94 -8.59 39.94
C GLU A 9 -16.21 -7.73 40.07
N CYS A 10 -16.11 -6.41 39.92
CA CYS A 10 -17.27 -5.54 40.00
C CYS A 10 -18.17 -5.73 38.77
N VAL A 11 -19.49 -5.72 39.01
CA VAL A 11 -20.50 -5.83 37.94
C VAL A 11 -20.47 -4.60 37.04
N GLU A 12 -20.35 -3.42 37.65
CA GLU A 12 -20.13 -2.17 36.93
C GLU A 12 -18.62 -1.96 36.71
N PRO A 13 -18.23 -1.42 35.53
CA PRO A 13 -16.84 -1.14 35.24
C PRO A 13 -16.31 -0.09 36.21
N PHE A 14 -15.49 -0.53 37.15
CA PHE A 14 -14.89 0.31 38.18
C PHE A 14 -13.40 0.49 37.89
N GLU A 15 -12.99 1.74 37.73
CA GLU A 15 -11.61 2.12 37.40
C GLU A 15 -11.04 3.08 38.44
N LEU A 16 -9.77 2.86 38.76
CA LEU A 16 -8.99 3.66 39.68
C LEU A 16 -7.77 4.20 38.94
N CYS A 17 -7.35 5.43 39.25
CA CYS A 17 -5.99 5.85 38.95
C CYS A 17 -5.00 5.11 39.85
N VAL A 18 -3.72 5.11 39.48
CA VAL A 18 -2.65 4.45 40.24
C VAL A 18 -2.59 4.96 41.69
N GLN A 19 -2.81 6.26 41.91
CA GLN A 19 -2.80 6.87 43.24
C GLN A 19 -3.97 6.40 44.12
N CYS A 20 -5.17 6.25 43.56
CA CYS A 20 -6.33 5.75 44.33
C CYS A 20 -6.20 4.25 44.62
N PHE A 21 -5.61 3.49 43.70
CA PHE A 21 -5.35 2.07 43.92
C PHE A 21 -4.27 1.85 45.01
N SER A 22 -3.20 2.65 45.01
CA SER A 22 -2.10 2.48 45.97
C SER A 22 -2.50 2.75 47.42
N VAL A 23 -3.50 3.60 47.66
CA VAL A 23 -4.07 3.84 49.00
C VAL A 23 -5.20 2.87 49.36
N GLY A 24 -5.55 1.92 48.47
CA GLY A 24 -6.59 0.93 48.70
C GLY A 24 -8.00 1.53 48.74
N ALA A 25 -8.27 2.55 47.92
CA ALA A 25 -9.58 3.19 47.88
C ALA A 25 -10.69 2.19 47.54
N SER A 26 -11.73 2.14 48.37
CA SER A 26 -12.86 1.22 48.23
C SER A 26 -14.18 1.98 48.21
N LEU A 27 -14.98 1.77 47.17
CA LEU A 27 -16.32 2.34 47.06
C LEU A 27 -17.32 1.19 46.93
N ASN A 28 -18.20 1.00 47.91
CA ASN A 28 -19.17 -0.12 47.91
C ASN A 28 -20.00 -0.10 46.61
N PRO A 29 -19.97 -1.14 45.74
CA PRO A 29 -19.64 -2.55 46.00
C PRO A 29 -18.17 -3.00 45.78
N HIS A 30 -17.28 -2.13 45.31
CA HIS A 30 -15.87 -2.43 45.10
C HIS A 30 -15.08 -2.59 46.42
N LYS A 31 -14.21 -3.59 46.46
CA LYS A 31 -13.25 -3.83 47.56
C LYS A 31 -11.82 -3.80 47.00
N PRO A 32 -10.84 -3.32 47.78
CA PRO A 32 -9.46 -3.20 47.33
C PRO A 32 -8.77 -4.56 47.18
N THR A 33 -9.39 -5.63 47.67
CA THR A 33 -8.94 -7.02 47.53
C THR A 33 -9.42 -7.69 46.24
N HIS A 34 -10.30 -7.05 45.46
CA HIS A 34 -10.75 -7.63 44.20
C HIS A 34 -9.58 -7.76 43.21
N ARG A 35 -9.61 -8.82 42.41
CA ARG A 35 -8.69 -8.95 41.27
C ARG A 35 -8.87 -7.78 40.33
N TYR A 36 -7.76 -7.34 39.74
CA TYR A 36 -7.73 -6.19 38.86
C TYR A 36 -6.97 -6.50 37.58
N ARG A 37 -7.12 -5.62 36.59
CA ARG A 37 -6.34 -5.57 35.37
C ARG A 37 -5.76 -4.18 35.22
N VAL A 38 -4.51 -4.11 34.79
CA VAL A 38 -3.85 -2.84 34.47
C VAL A 38 -4.20 -2.50 33.03
N LEU A 39 -4.74 -1.30 32.81
CA LEU A 39 -5.04 -0.74 31.51
C LEU A 39 -3.99 0.32 31.21
N ASP A 40 -3.31 0.16 30.09
CA ASP A 40 -2.40 1.16 29.55
C ASP A 40 -3.14 2.01 28.50
N ASP A 41 -2.70 3.24 28.29
CA ASP A 41 -3.31 4.16 27.32
C ASP A 41 -2.88 3.89 25.88
N LEU A 42 -2.19 2.76 25.64
CA LEU A 42 -1.71 2.31 24.34
C LEU A 42 -0.88 3.38 23.60
N SER A 43 -0.26 4.31 24.33
CA SER A 43 0.52 5.42 23.74
C SER A 43 1.93 5.02 23.28
N PHE A 44 2.17 3.73 23.03
CA PHE A 44 3.46 3.21 22.57
C PHE A 44 3.51 3.15 21.03
N PRO A 45 4.67 3.38 20.41
CA PRO A 45 4.79 3.32 18.95
C PRO A 45 4.75 1.88 18.42
N ILE A 46 4.01 1.66 17.32
CA ILE A 46 3.96 0.35 16.61
C ILE A 46 4.83 0.38 15.36
N PHE A 47 4.57 1.32 14.45
CA PHE A 47 5.22 1.38 13.14
C PHE A 47 6.22 2.52 13.02
N SER A 48 5.95 3.64 13.70
CA SER A 48 6.80 4.83 13.69
C SER A 48 6.79 5.46 15.08
N ASP A 49 7.92 6.02 15.49
CA ASP A 49 8.11 6.62 16.82
C ASP A 49 7.17 7.81 17.10
N ASP A 50 6.63 8.44 16.03
CA ASP A 50 5.74 9.60 16.12
C ASP A 50 4.24 9.22 16.24
N TRP A 51 3.90 7.93 16.16
CA TRP A 51 2.52 7.43 16.16
C TRP A 51 2.30 6.36 17.23
N GLY A 52 1.39 6.63 18.16
CA GLY A 52 0.97 5.69 19.20
C GLY A 52 0.00 4.62 18.69
N ALA A 53 -0.04 3.46 19.34
CA ALA A 53 -0.98 2.37 19.02
C ALA A 53 -2.45 2.79 19.14
N ASP A 54 -2.76 3.70 20.06
CA ASP A 54 -4.08 4.32 20.18
C ASP A 54 -4.42 5.21 18.97
N GLU A 55 -3.47 6.01 18.50
CA GLU A 55 -3.62 6.85 17.31
C GLU A 55 -3.80 6.00 16.04
N GLU A 56 -3.07 4.89 15.92
CA GLU A 56 -3.23 3.94 14.82
C GLU A 56 -4.61 3.29 14.80
N THR A 57 -5.10 2.89 15.97
CA THR A 57 -6.43 2.31 16.09
C THR A 57 -7.49 3.31 15.64
N ARG A 58 -7.40 4.56 16.08
CA ARG A 58 -8.32 5.64 15.66
C ARG A 58 -8.23 5.92 14.16
N LEU A 59 -7.03 5.90 13.59
CA LEU A 59 -6.83 6.11 12.15
C LEU A 59 -7.58 5.04 11.35
N LEU A 60 -7.46 3.77 11.73
CA LEU A 60 -8.12 2.67 11.04
C LEU A 60 -9.65 2.67 11.26
N GLU A 61 -10.12 3.00 12.46
CA GLU A 61 -11.56 3.16 12.74
C GLU A 61 -12.18 4.28 11.91
N ALA A 62 -11.48 5.41 11.80
CA ALA A 62 -11.88 6.52 10.95
C ALA A 62 -11.90 6.12 9.47
N LEU A 63 -10.88 5.42 9.00
CA LEU A 63 -10.83 4.93 7.61
C LEU A 63 -11.94 3.91 7.32
N SER A 64 -12.29 3.06 8.28
CA SER A 64 -13.41 2.13 8.15
C SER A 64 -14.76 2.85 8.10
N SER A 65 -14.90 3.98 8.78
CA SER A 65 -16.16 4.73 8.89
C SER A 65 -16.36 5.72 7.74
N PHE A 66 -15.33 6.47 7.38
CA PHE A 66 -15.38 7.59 6.41
C PHE A 66 -14.78 7.24 5.04
N GLY A 67 -13.95 6.19 4.97
CA GLY A 67 -13.27 5.75 3.76
C GLY A 67 -11.97 6.51 3.43
N PRO A 68 -11.06 5.88 2.68
CA PRO A 68 -9.80 6.50 2.25
C PRO A 68 -10.08 7.54 1.16
N GLY A 69 -10.12 8.82 1.56
CA GLY A 69 -10.41 9.94 0.67
C GLY A 69 -10.89 11.17 1.42
N ASN A 70 -11.55 10.97 2.57
CA ASN A 70 -12.03 12.06 3.42
C ASN A 70 -11.06 12.37 4.58
N TRP A 71 -9.82 12.72 4.25
CA TRP A 71 -8.73 12.92 5.22
C TRP A 71 -8.98 14.06 6.23
N SER A 72 -9.90 14.98 5.91
CA SER A 72 -10.31 16.05 6.83
C SER A 72 -11.09 15.48 8.02
N GLU A 73 -12.09 14.63 7.78
CA GLU A 73 -12.87 13.97 8.83
C GLU A 73 -12.04 12.92 9.58
N VAL A 74 -11.15 12.22 8.87
CA VAL A 74 -10.22 11.27 9.49
C VAL A 74 -9.29 11.97 10.48
N ALA A 75 -8.72 13.11 10.12
CA ALA A 75 -7.87 13.89 11.02
C ALA A 75 -8.63 14.43 12.23
N GLU A 76 -9.88 14.84 12.04
CA GLU A 76 -10.75 15.28 13.14
C GLU A 76 -11.05 14.14 14.12
N HIS A 77 -11.27 12.92 13.61
CA HIS A 77 -11.49 11.74 14.46
C HIS A 77 -10.23 11.31 15.23
N VAL A 78 -9.06 11.37 14.60
CA VAL A 78 -7.77 11.07 15.26
C VAL A 78 -7.45 12.14 16.32
N GLY A 79 -7.73 13.41 16.02
CA GLY A 79 -7.66 14.55 16.95
C GLY A 79 -6.25 15.07 17.26
N SER A 80 -5.21 14.26 17.05
CA SER A 80 -3.81 14.61 17.34
C SER A 80 -2.96 14.92 16.10
N LYS A 81 -3.39 14.49 14.91
CA LYS A 81 -2.63 14.56 13.66
C LYS A 81 -3.40 15.33 12.59
N THR A 82 -2.68 15.96 11.67
CA THR A 82 -3.27 16.69 10.54
C THR A 82 -3.64 15.77 9.38
N LYS A 83 -4.54 16.22 8.49
CA LYS A 83 -4.94 15.46 7.28
C LYS A 83 -3.77 15.00 6.41
N GLN A 84 -2.71 15.82 6.32
CA GLN A 84 -1.52 15.50 5.54
C GLN A 84 -0.68 14.42 6.23
N GLN A 85 -0.53 14.51 7.55
CA GLN A 85 0.17 13.49 8.34
C GLN A 85 -0.56 12.15 8.30
N CYS A 86 -1.89 12.14 8.48
CA CYS A 86 -2.69 10.91 8.40
C CYS A 86 -2.57 10.23 7.04
N TYR A 87 -2.64 11.02 5.95
CA TYR A 87 -2.47 10.49 4.60
C TYR A 87 -1.06 9.93 4.37
N ALA A 88 -0.02 10.70 4.71
CA ALA A 88 1.37 10.28 4.52
C ALA A 88 1.67 8.99 5.30
N HIS A 89 1.26 8.94 6.57
CA HIS A 89 1.45 7.77 7.42
C HIS A 89 0.68 6.55 6.88
N TYR A 90 -0.57 6.72 6.45
CA TYR A 90 -1.35 5.65 5.85
C TYR A 90 -0.65 5.06 4.61
N VAL A 91 -0.19 5.92 3.70
CA VAL A 91 0.49 5.47 2.48
C VAL A 91 1.79 4.75 2.82
N GLU A 92 2.62 5.32 3.69
CA GLU A 92 3.91 4.77 4.04
C GLU A 92 3.81 3.43 4.79
N CYS A 93 2.95 3.36 5.81
CA CYS A 93 2.86 2.23 6.74
C CYS A 93 1.87 1.15 6.32
N TYR A 94 0.85 1.46 5.52
CA TYR A 94 -0.18 0.49 5.13
C TYR A 94 -0.23 0.19 3.63
N VAL A 95 0.14 1.14 2.75
CA VAL A 95 0.09 0.93 1.29
C VAL A 95 1.45 0.48 0.74
N ASP A 96 2.53 1.17 1.10
CA ASP A 96 3.87 0.94 0.56
C ASP A 96 4.71 -0.02 1.41
N SER A 97 4.37 -0.24 2.68
CA SER A 97 5.03 -1.21 3.56
C SER A 97 4.95 -2.66 3.03
N VAL A 98 3.83 -3.00 2.36
CA VAL A 98 3.65 -4.31 1.69
C VAL A 98 4.66 -4.51 0.56
N LYS A 99 5.08 -3.44 -0.11
CA LYS A 99 6.11 -3.50 -1.16
C LYS A 99 7.51 -3.72 -0.57
N ARG A 100 7.80 -3.14 0.60
CA ARG A 100 9.10 -3.28 1.28
C ARG A 100 9.34 -4.67 1.86
N ARG A 101 8.32 -5.29 2.48
CA ARG A 101 8.42 -6.67 2.99
C ARG A 101 8.77 -7.70 1.92
N ARG A 102 8.48 -7.41 0.64
CA ARG A 102 8.80 -8.29 -0.48
C ARG A 102 10.27 -8.21 -0.93
N VAL A 103 10.98 -7.13 -0.62
CA VAL A 103 12.39 -6.95 -1.00
C VAL A 103 13.33 -7.61 0.01
N GLU A 104 12.91 -7.76 1.28
CA GLU A 104 13.71 -8.42 2.33
C GLU A 104 13.56 -9.95 2.36
N ALA A 105 12.86 -10.53 1.39
CA ALA A 105 12.59 -11.98 1.29
C ALA A 105 13.24 -12.63 0.04
N GLY A 106 14.47 -12.24 -0.28
CA GLY A 106 15.41 -12.99 -1.14
C GLY A 106 16.82 -12.62 -0.67
N ASP A 107 17.71 -13.54 -0.31
CA ASP A 107 18.09 -14.77 -1.00
C ASP A 107 18.90 -15.65 -0.02
N ASP A 108 18.29 -16.69 0.55
CA ASP A 108 19.01 -17.83 1.13
C ASP A 108 19.03 -18.92 0.05
N THR A 109 19.89 -18.77 -0.96
CA THR A 109 20.30 -19.92 -1.78
C THR A 109 21.44 -20.63 -1.06
N ASP A 110 21.09 -21.73 -0.39
CA ASP A 110 22.03 -22.76 0.01
C ASP A 110 22.89 -23.16 -1.20
N GLY A 111 24.20 -23.03 -1.02
CA GLY A 111 25.19 -23.19 -2.07
C GLY A 111 25.34 -24.63 -2.56
N ASP A 112 25.53 -24.74 -3.87
CA ASP A 112 26.32 -25.81 -4.48
C ASP A 112 27.44 -25.14 -5.29
N ALA A 113 28.66 -25.52 -4.94
CA ALA A 113 29.92 -24.93 -5.36
C ALA A 113 30.27 -25.25 -6.82
N ASP A 114 30.71 -24.24 -7.57
CA ASP A 114 31.75 -24.39 -8.58
C ASP A 114 32.61 -23.11 -8.62
N GLY A 115 33.93 -23.29 -8.55
CA GLY A 115 34.90 -22.25 -8.22
C GLY A 115 35.20 -21.26 -9.36
N GLY A 116 35.66 -20.07 -8.96
CA GLY A 116 36.22 -19.07 -9.88
C GLY A 116 36.61 -17.76 -9.20
N ASP A 117 37.87 -17.69 -8.76
CA ASP A 117 38.74 -16.50 -8.64
C ASP A 117 38.39 -15.34 -7.66
N ASP A 118 39.13 -15.33 -6.55
CA ASP A 118 39.29 -14.27 -5.54
C ASP A 118 40.02 -12.99 -6.05
N ASP A 119 39.58 -12.38 -7.16
CA ASP A 119 40.29 -11.22 -7.74
C ASP A 119 39.33 -10.18 -8.37
N ASP A 120 38.58 -9.42 -7.57
CA ASP A 120 38.22 -8.04 -7.94
C ASP A 120 37.64 -7.20 -6.78
N MET A 121 38.53 -6.77 -5.87
CA MET A 121 38.30 -5.57 -5.06
C MET A 121 39.33 -4.50 -5.46
N ARG A 122 39.49 -4.27 -6.77
CA ARG A 122 40.24 -3.13 -7.27
C ARG A 122 39.36 -1.88 -7.19
N PRO A 123 39.80 -0.79 -6.52
CA PRO A 123 39.07 0.47 -6.59
C PRO A 123 39.04 0.96 -8.03
N MET A 124 37.84 1.23 -8.55
CA MET A 124 37.65 1.72 -9.92
C MET A 124 38.55 2.94 -10.21
N THR A 125 39.20 2.93 -11.37
CA THR A 125 39.97 4.08 -11.83
C THR A 125 39.05 5.26 -12.16
N ILE A 126 39.61 6.47 -12.21
CA ILE A 126 38.84 7.69 -12.52
C ILE A 126 38.16 7.60 -13.89
N GLU A 127 38.75 6.90 -14.85
CA GLU A 127 38.16 6.69 -16.18
C GLU A 127 36.99 5.69 -16.13
N GLU A 128 37.12 4.60 -15.38
CA GLU A 128 36.03 3.62 -15.19
C GLU A 128 34.86 4.22 -14.41
N ARG A 129 35.14 5.11 -13.44
CA ARG A 129 34.11 5.83 -12.70
C ARG A 129 33.38 6.84 -13.58
N LYS A 130 34.07 7.52 -14.49
CA LYS A 130 33.43 8.39 -15.49
C LYS A 130 32.53 7.60 -16.45
N LEU A 131 32.97 6.41 -16.89
CA LEU A 131 32.16 5.54 -17.74
C LEU A 131 30.92 5.00 -17.01
N ALA A 132 31.03 4.71 -15.71
CA ALA A 132 29.90 4.34 -14.86
C ALA A 132 28.92 5.52 -14.66
N ASP A 133 29.44 6.72 -14.38
CA ASP A 133 28.63 7.94 -14.26
C ASP A 133 27.92 8.29 -15.59
N GLU A 134 28.58 8.08 -16.75
CA GLU A 134 27.99 8.25 -18.08
C GLU A 134 26.91 7.20 -18.38
N ARG A 135 27.14 5.94 -18.00
CA ARG A 135 26.15 4.85 -18.12
C ARG A 135 24.93 5.12 -17.24
N ASP A 136 25.14 5.59 -16.01
CA ASP A 136 24.07 5.88 -15.06
C ASP A 136 23.30 7.15 -15.47
N ALA A 137 23.97 8.13 -16.09
CA ALA A 137 23.31 9.28 -16.73
C ALA A 137 22.46 8.87 -17.95
N LEU A 138 22.92 7.91 -18.76
CA LEU A 138 22.14 7.36 -19.89
C LEU A 138 20.97 6.47 -19.41
N ALA A 139 21.11 5.81 -18.26
CA ALA A 139 20.03 5.08 -17.60
C ALA A 139 18.97 6.02 -17.02
N ALA A 140 19.38 7.15 -16.42
CA ALA A 140 18.47 8.20 -15.95
C ALA A 140 17.71 8.88 -17.10
N ALA A 141 18.32 9.00 -18.29
CA ALA A 141 17.65 9.48 -19.50
C ALA A 141 16.61 8.49 -20.07
N ASN A 142 16.67 7.22 -19.68
CA ASN A 142 15.74 6.16 -20.11
C ASN A 142 14.80 5.69 -18.97
N ASP A 143 14.78 6.40 -17.83
CA ASP A 143 13.88 6.13 -16.71
C ASP A 143 12.43 6.57 -17.07
N PRO A 144 11.47 5.63 -17.13
CA PRO A 144 10.09 5.92 -17.53
C PRO A 144 9.34 6.81 -16.53
N THR A 145 9.91 7.12 -15.37
CA THR A 145 9.30 8.00 -14.36
C THR A 145 9.44 9.48 -14.71
N SER A 146 10.37 9.85 -15.60
CA SER A 146 10.48 11.22 -16.12
C SER A 146 9.61 11.49 -17.36
N ALA A 147 9.17 10.43 -18.06
CA ALA A 147 8.21 10.52 -19.16
C ALA A 147 6.75 10.65 -18.69
N ALA A 148 6.44 10.22 -17.46
CA ALA A 148 5.12 10.40 -16.84
C ALA A 148 4.78 11.87 -16.54
N ALA A 149 5.78 12.76 -16.48
CA ALA A 149 5.57 14.20 -16.35
C ALA A 149 5.32 14.91 -17.71
N ALA A 150 5.60 14.25 -18.84
CA ALA A 150 5.38 14.81 -20.19
C ALA A 150 4.07 14.35 -20.85
N ALA A 151 3.37 13.36 -20.28
CA ALA A 151 2.01 12.95 -20.69
C ALA A 151 0.89 13.76 -19.99
N ALA A 152 1.23 14.89 -19.36
CA ALA A 152 0.26 15.87 -18.84
C ALA A 152 -0.17 16.92 -19.89
N ALA A 153 0.17 16.71 -21.18
CA ALA A 153 -0.08 17.66 -22.27
C ALA A 153 -1.27 17.28 -23.19
N ALA A 154 -2.15 16.37 -22.76
CA ALA A 154 -3.46 16.20 -23.38
C ALA A 154 -4.54 16.33 -22.31
N ALA A 155 -4.81 17.58 -21.90
CA ALA A 155 -6.01 17.86 -21.12
C ALA A 155 -7.23 17.30 -21.86
N PRO A 156 -8.17 16.61 -21.16
CA PRO A 156 -9.40 16.17 -21.79
C PRO A 156 -10.13 17.39 -22.39
N PRO A 157 -10.72 17.27 -23.59
CA PRO A 157 -11.48 18.37 -24.16
C PRO A 157 -12.57 18.80 -23.16
N PRO A 158 -12.87 20.11 -23.07
CA PRO A 158 -13.89 20.62 -22.16
C PRO A 158 -15.21 19.86 -22.40
N PRO A 159 -15.98 19.57 -21.33
CA PRO A 159 -17.20 18.80 -21.47
C PRO A 159 -18.12 19.48 -22.49
N PRO A 160 -18.70 18.72 -23.44
CA PRO A 160 -19.62 19.30 -24.41
C PRO A 160 -20.79 19.96 -23.66
N PRO A 161 -21.35 21.07 -24.20
CA PRO A 161 -22.53 21.69 -23.60
C PRO A 161 -23.60 20.64 -23.39
N ARG A 162 -24.28 20.67 -22.23
CA ARG A 162 -25.30 19.68 -21.84
C ARG A 162 -26.39 19.61 -22.91
N VAL A 163 -26.25 18.68 -23.84
CA VAL A 163 -27.33 18.31 -24.75
C VAL A 163 -28.20 17.34 -23.97
N ALA A 164 -29.47 17.67 -23.80
CA ALA A 164 -30.45 16.81 -23.17
C ALA A 164 -30.63 15.55 -24.04
N GLY A 165 -29.85 14.52 -23.73
CA GLY A 165 -29.87 13.21 -24.39
C GLY A 165 -28.81 12.32 -23.77
N ASN A 166 -29.12 11.04 -23.60
CA ASN A 166 -28.21 10.04 -23.05
C ASN A 166 -27.04 9.83 -24.03
N GLN A 167 -26.01 10.67 -23.95
CA GLN A 167 -24.83 10.63 -24.85
C GLN A 167 -24.09 9.28 -24.77
N GLN A 168 -24.15 8.62 -23.61
CA GLN A 168 -23.57 7.30 -23.36
C GLN A 168 -24.11 6.26 -24.35
N ASP A 169 -25.41 6.30 -24.65
CA ASP A 169 -26.08 5.30 -25.51
C ASP A 169 -25.71 5.46 -27.00
N ILE A 170 -25.13 6.60 -27.40
CA ILE A 170 -24.87 6.92 -28.81
C ILE A 170 -23.44 6.55 -29.22
N THR A 171 -22.44 6.76 -28.35
CA THR A 171 -21.02 6.52 -28.68
C THR A 171 -20.39 5.38 -27.89
N GLY A 172 -21.05 4.89 -26.83
CA GLY A 172 -20.46 3.94 -25.89
C GLY A 172 -19.21 4.48 -25.21
N TYR A 173 -19.05 5.80 -25.14
CA TYR A 173 -17.90 6.46 -24.49
C TYR A 173 -18.30 6.98 -23.11
N HIS A 174 -17.61 6.49 -22.09
CA HIS A 174 -17.83 6.84 -20.70
C HIS A 174 -17.02 8.08 -20.31
N ALA A 175 -17.53 9.27 -20.66
CA ALA A 175 -16.84 10.56 -20.53
C ALA A 175 -16.26 10.89 -19.13
N ARG A 176 -16.82 10.33 -18.03
CA ARG A 176 -16.28 10.51 -16.66
C ARG A 176 -15.05 9.65 -16.36
N ARG A 177 -14.89 8.55 -17.08
CA ARG A 177 -13.77 7.61 -16.95
C ARG A 177 -12.80 7.72 -18.11
N SER A 178 -13.16 8.48 -19.14
CA SER A 178 -12.41 8.64 -20.38
C SER A 178 -12.10 7.30 -21.06
N GLU A 179 -13.07 6.37 -21.02
CA GLU A 179 -12.93 5.03 -21.59
C GLU A 179 -14.14 4.69 -22.48
N PHE A 180 -13.98 3.77 -23.43
CA PHE A 180 -15.10 3.19 -24.18
C PHE A 180 -15.64 1.95 -23.46
N ASP A 181 -16.96 1.74 -23.52
CA ASP A 181 -17.66 0.58 -22.96
C ASP A 181 -17.22 -0.74 -23.63
N THR A 182 -16.81 -0.68 -24.90
CA THR A 182 -16.21 -1.83 -25.60
C THR A 182 -14.70 -1.65 -25.68
N PRO A 183 -13.91 -2.53 -25.05
CA PRO A 183 -12.46 -2.49 -25.17
C PRO A 183 -12.03 -2.75 -26.62
N HIS A 184 -10.97 -2.07 -27.05
CA HIS A 184 -10.42 -2.22 -28.40
C HIS A 184 -9.93 -3.67 -28.62
N GLU A 185 -10.49 -4.35 -29.63
CA GLU A 185 -10.30 -5.78 -29.93
C GLU A 185 -10.70 -6.72 -28.78
N PRO A 186 -12.01 -6.94 -28.56
CA PRO A 186 -12.50 -7.86 -27.53
C PRO A 186 -12.04 -9.31 -27.78
N GLU A 187 -11.84 -9.68 -29.05
CA GLU A 187 -11.41 -11.01 -29.48
C GLU A 187 -10.03 -11.42 -28.97
N ALA A 188 -9.18 -10.47 -28.58
CA ALA A 188 -7.85 -10.77 -28.04
C ALA A 188 -7.90 -11.35 -26.62
N GLU A 189 -8.99 -11.15 -25.90
CA GLU A 189 -9.15 -11.54 -24.49
C GLU A 189 -9.84 -12.90 -24.34
N LEU A 190 -10.61 -13.33 -25.34
CA LEU A 190 -11.32 -14.61 -25.33
C LEU A 190 -10.40 -15.83 -25.13
N PRO A 191 -9.25 -15.97 -25.84
CA PRO A 191 -8.37 -17.12 -25.61
C PRO A 191 -7.72 -17.12 -24.22
N LEU A 192 -7.64 -15.97 -23.57
CA LEU A 192 -7.08 -15.83 -22.22
C LEU A 192 -8.11 -16.11 -21.14
N ALA A 193 -9.39 -15.85 -21.42
CA ALA A 193 -10.48 -16.14 -20.49
C ALA A 193 -10.56 -17.64 -20.14
N GLU A 194 -10.18 -18.51 -21.09
CA GLU A 194 -10.13 -19.97 -20.91
C GLU A 194 -8.73 -20.50 -20.50
N LEU A 195 -7.75 -19.61 -20.30
CA LEU A 195 -6.38 -20.01 -19.97
C LEU A 195 -6.23 -20.32 -18.48
N GLU A 196 -6.22 -21.61 -18.12
CA GLU A 196 -5.90 -22.07 -16.77
C GLU A 196 -4.46 -22.63 -16.71
N LEU A 197 -3.67 -22.21 -15.73
CA LEU A 197 -2.40 -22.85 -15.40
C LEU A 197 -2.65 -23.90 -14.31
N ARG A 198 -2.49 -25.18 -14.66
CA ARG A 198 -2.69 -26.28 -13.73
C ARG A 198 -1.36 -26.78 -13.18
N ALA A 199 -1.40 -27.36 -11.98
CA ALA A 199 -0.21 -27.89 -11.34
C ALA A 199 0.40 -29.06 -12.14
N ASP A 200 -0.46 -29.89 -12.73
CA ASP A 200 -0.17 -31.06 -13.55
C ASP A 200 0.18 -30.75 -15.02
N ASP A 201 0.13 -29.48 -15.45
CA ASP A 201 0.55 -29.10 -16.80
C ASP A 201 2.02 -29.52 -17.04
N THR A 202 2.28 -30.09 -18.22
CA THR A 202 3.64 -30.41 -18.64
C THR A 202 4.47 -29.12 -18.80
N PRO A 203 5.81 -29.18 -18.67
CA PRO A 203 6.67 -28.01 -18.88
C PRO A 203 6.46 -27.33 -20.25
N ALA A 204 6.16 -28.11 -21.29
CA ALA A 204 5.87 -27.60 -22.63
C ALA A 204 4.53 -26.85 -22.69
N GLU A 205 3.48 -27.36 -22.04
CA GLU A 205 2.18 -26.67 -21.93
C GLU A 205 2.32 -25.37 -21.16
N LYS A 206 3.01 -25.38 -20.01
CA LYS A 206 3.31 -24.17 -19.24
C LYS A 206 4.05 -23.14 -20.09
N SER A 207 5.06 -23.56 -20.87
CA SER A 207 5.79 -22.67 -21.78
C SER A 207 4.87 -22.01 -22.82
N ARG A 208 3.96 -22.78 -23.44
CA ARG A 208 3.03 -22.25 -24.44
C ARG A 208 2.01 -21.28 -23.81
N LYS A 209 1.48 -21.61 -22.64
CA LYS A 209 0.56 -20.75 -21.89
C LYS A 209 1.23 -19.43 -21.47
N LEU A 210 2.47 -19.49 -20.97
CA LEU A 210 3.27 -18.31 -20.66
C LEU A 210 3.59 -17.46 -21.90
N GLN A 211 3.84 -18.09 -23.05
CA GLN A 211 4.04 -17.38 -24.31
C GLN A 211 2.78 -16.60 -24.73
N MET A 212 1.59 -17.18 -24.53
CA MET A 212 0.32 -16.50 -24.80
C MET A 212 0.12 -15.27 -23.91
N LEU A 213 0.46 -15.38 -22.61
CA LEU A 213 0.44 -14.24 -21.68
C LEU A 213 1.40 -13.11 -22.09
N ARG A 214 2.61 -13.44 -22.54
CA ARG A 214 3.59 -12.45 -23.04
C ARG A 214 3.07 -11.68 -24.26
N ILE A 215 2.38 -12.38 -25.17
CA ILE A 215 1.76 -11.74 -26.36
C ILE A 215 0.66 -10.77 -25.92
N TYR A 216 -0.16 -11.16 -24.95
CA TYR A 216 -1.20 -10.28 -24.40
C TYR A 216 -0.62 -9.03 -23.75
N GLN A 217 0.38 -9.18 -22.88
CA GLN A 217 1.06 -8.06 -22.24
C GLN A 217 1.64 -7.08 -23.27
N LYS A 218 2.21 -7.59 -24.36
CA LYS A 218 2.70 -6.76 -25.47
C LYS A 218 1.57 -5.97 -26.15
N ARG A 219 0.39 -6.59 -26.33
CA ARG A 219 -0.79 -5.91 -26.89
C ARG A 219 -1.38 -4.88 -25.92
N LEU A 220 -1.41 -5.18 -24.62
CA LEU A 220 -1.88 -4.25 -23.60
C LEU A 220 -1.01 -2.98 -23.58
N ALA A 221 0.32 -3.14 -23.61
CA ALA A 221 1.27 -2.03 -23.71
C ALA A 221 1.18 -1.26 -25.04
N GLU A 222 0.61 -1.85 -26.10
CA GLU A 222 0.30 -1.12 -27.33
C GLU A 222 -0.96 -0.28 -27.20
N ARG A 223 -1.99 -0.76 -26.46
CA ARG A 223 -3.20 0.02 -26.16
C ARG A 223 -2.90 1.25 -25.32
N GLU A 224 -2.05 1.12 -24.31
CA GLU A 224 -1.65 2.25 -23.44
C GLU A 224 -0.87 3.34 -24.18
N ARG A 225 -0.27 3.02 -25.33
CA ARG A 225 0.50 3.97 -26.15
C ARG A 225 -0.34 4.73 -27.18
N ARG A 226 -1.59 4.34 -27.41
CA ARG A 226 -2.49 4.94 -28.42
C ARG A 226 -3.41 5.96 -27.76
#